data_AF-A0A4R1BG83-F1
#
_entry.id   AF-A0A4R1BG83-F1
#
_cell.length_a   1.000
_cell.length_b   1.000
_cell.length_c   1.000
_cell.angle_alpha   90.00
_cell.angle_beta   90.00
_cell.angle_gamma   90.00
#
_symmetry.space_group_name_H-M   'P 1'
#
loop_
_entity.id
_entity.type
_entity.pdbx_description
1 polymer ?
#
loop_
_entity_poly.entity_id
_entity_poly.type
_entity_poly.pdbx_seq_one_letter_code
_entity_poly.pdbx_strand_id
1 'polypeptide(L)'
;MVSMNAYSKDLRLKVLSAIDRGIPRKEVSDLFGVSLSTIKRWLKRRRQTGDVNIRKIPGRPSVKGKALRQWLPSQLKSNPDLTLSEHCEAFEDETGMEVSEATMSRNIARLPGEWPLKKTRTAKPA
;
A
#
# COMPACT_ATOMS: atom_id res chain seq x y z
N MET A 1 11.72 15.47 -18.41
CA MET A 1 12.01 14.06 -18.08
C MET A 1 11.05 13.19 -18.89
N VAL A 2 11.53 12.45 -19.89
CA VAL A 2 10.65 11.63 -20.74
C VAL A 2 10.18 10.43 -19.92
N SER A 3 8.89 10.42 -19.56
CA SER A 3 8.26 9.28 -18.90
C SER A 3 8.24 8.10 -19.88
N MET A 4 9.19 7.18 -19.74
CA MET A 4 9.22 5.95 -20.51
C MET A 4 8.01 5.11 -20.08
N ASN A 5 6.97 5.11 -20.92
CA ASN A 5 5.70 4.49 -20.58
C ASN A 5 5.88 2.97 -20.56
N ALA A 6 5.37 2.32 -19.52
CA ALA A 6 5.50 0.88 -19.41
C ALA A 6 4.61 0.20 -20.45
N TYR A 7 5.12 -0.86 -21.09
CA TYR A 7 4.33 -1.68 -22.02
C TYR A 7 3.00 -2.13 -21.39
N SER A 8 1.91 -2.06 -22.16
CA SER A 8 0.57 -2.43 -21.70
C SER A 8 0.49 -3.88 -21.22
N LYS A 9 -0.46 -4.18 -20.33
CA LYS A 9 -0.68 -5.56 -19.85
C LYS A 9 -1.02 -6.51 -20.98
N ASP A 10 -1.87 -6.07 -21.91
CA ASP A 10 -2.30 -6.85 -23.06
C ASP A 10 -1.10 -7.28 -23.93
N LEU A 11 -0.19 -6.35 -24.25
CA LEU A 11 1.03 -6.68 -25.00
C LEU A 11 1.87 -7.74 -24.29
N ARG A 12 2.04 -7.62 -22.97
CA ARG A 12 2.79 -8.62 -22.18
C ARG A 12 2.16 -10.00 -22.27
N LEU A 13 0.84 -10.07 -22.15
CA LEU A 13 0.09 -11.32 -22.20
C LEU A 13 0.18 -11.96 -23.58
N LYS A 14 0.02 -11.19 -24.67
CA LYS A 14 0.16 -11.67 -26.04
C LYS A 14 1.57 -12.22 -26.33
N VAL A 15 2.61 -11.48 -25.92
CA VAL A 15 4.01 -11.91 -26.05
C VAL A 15 4.26 -13.21 -25.29
N LEU A 16 3.80 -13.32 -24.04
CA LEU A 16 4.00 -14.55 -23.28
C LEU A 16 3.17 -15.72 -23.83
N SER A 17 1.95 -15.47 -24.32
CA SER A 17 1.12 -16.51 -24.94
C SER A 17 1.75 -17.05 -26.22
N ALA A 18 2.38 -16.19 -27.04
CA ALA A 18 3.14 -16.62 -28.22
C ALA A 18 4.28 -17.59 -27.85
N ILE A 19 5.00 -17.29 -26.76
CA ILE A 19 6.07 -18.15 -26.23
C ILE A 19 5.50 -19.46 -25.67
N ASP A 20 4.37 -19.41 -24.96
CA ASP A 20 3.70 -20.61 -24.42
C ASP A 20 3.25 -21.56 -25.55
N ARG A 21 2.93 -21.01 -26.74
CA ARG A 21 2.60 -21.77 -27.95
C ARG A 21 3.82 -22.35 -28.68
N GLY A 22 5.03 -22.14 -28.14
CA GLY A 22 6.27 -22.69 -28.68
C GLY A 22 7.00 -21.80 -29.68
N ILE A 23 6.54 -20.56 -29.93
CA ILE A 23 7.21 -19.65 -30.86
C ILE A 23 8.58 -19.23 -30.27
N PRO A 24 9.68 -19.34 -31.04
CA PRO A 24 11.00 -18.92 -30.58
C PRO A 24 11.04 -17.47 -30.11
N ARG A 25 11.73 -17.22 -29.00
CA ARG A 25 11.79 -15.87 -28.38
C ARG A 25 12.33 -14.78 -29.31
N LYS A 26 13.20 -15.15 -30.25
CA LYS A 26 13.75 -14.23 -31.26
C LYS A 26 12.66 -13.76 -32.21
N GLU A 27 11.88 -14.69 -32.76
CA GLU A 27 10.72 -14.38 -33.60
C GLU A 27 9.67 -13.56 -32.84
N VAL A 28 9.40 -13.89 -31.58
CA VAL A 28 8.49 -13.08 -30.74
C VAL A 28 9.01 -11.65 -30.53
N SER A 29 10.33 -11.49 -30.37
CA SER A 29 10.95 -10.17 -30.26
C SER A 29 10.73 -9.34 -31.53
N ASP A 30 10.91 -9.96 -32.69
CA ASP A 30 10.77 -9.31 -33.99
C ASP A 30 9.30 -9.00 -34.31
N LEU A 31 8.38 -9.93 -34.03
CA LEU A 31 6.93 -9.79 -34.26
C LEU A 31 6.29 -8.68 -33.41
N PHE A 32 6.70 -8.54 -32.15
CA PHE A 32 6.08 -7.62 -31.20
C PHE A 32 6.90 -6.34 -30.96
N GLY A 33 8.10 -6.23 -31.53
CA GLY A 33 9.01 -5.10 -31.31
C GLY A 33 9.47 -4.98 -29.84
N VAL A 34 9.54 -6.10 -29.13
CA VAL A 34 9.91 -6.13 -27.70
C VAL A 34 11.25 -6.84 -27.54
N SER A 35 12.24 -6.16 -26.96
CA SER A 35 13.56 -6.75 -26.76
C SER A 35 13.54 -8.08 -25.98
N LEU A 36 14.46 -8.99 -26.34
CA LEU A 36 14.67 -10.25 -25.62
C LEU A 36 14.89 -10.07 -24.11
N SER A 37 15.53 -8.96 -23.70
CA SER A 37 15.78 -8.66 -22.28
C SER A 37 14.47 -8.36 -21.53
N THR A 38 13.53 -7.66 -22.18
CA THR A 38 12.19 -7.36 -21.66
C THR A 38 11.36 -8.64 -21.56
N ILE A 39 11.40 -9.49 -22.60
CA ILE A 39 10.73 -10.80 -22.61
C ILE A 39 11.21 -11.66 -21.44
N LYS A 40 12.54 -11.78 -21.26
CA LYS A 40 13.14 -12.51 -20.12
C LYS A 40 12.64 -11.96 -18.77
N ARG A 41 12.53 -10.64 -18.64
CA ARG A 41 12.01 -9.98 -17.43
C ARG A 41 10.56 -10.35 -17.14
N TRP A 42 9.70 -10.40 -18.15
CA TRP A 42 8.29 -10.79 -18.00
C TRP A 42 8.13 -12.27 -17.65
N LEU A 43 8.88 -13.16 -18.30
CA LEU A 43 8.90 -14.59 -17.96
C LEU A 43 9.34 -14.83 -16.51
N LYS A 44 10.42 -14.17 -16.07
CA LYS A 44 10.89 -14.24 -14.68
C LYS A 44 9.81 -13.77 -13.71
N ARG A 45 9.13 -12.66 -14.02
CA ARG A 45 8.03 -12.15 -13.20
C ARG A 45 6.87 -13.15 -13.11
N ARG A 46 6.38 -13.65 -14.25
CA ARG A 46 5.29 -14.65 -14.26
C ARG A 46 5.64 -15.87 -13.42
N ARG A 47 6.89 -16.36 -13.51
CA ARG A 47 7.36 -17.48 -12.67
C ARG A 47 7.36 -17.16 -11.18
N GLN A 48 7.71 -15.93 -10.79
CA GLN A 48 7.81 -15.52 -9.38
C GLN A 48 6.47 -15.13 -8.75
N THR A 49 5.55 -14.55 -9.52
CA THR A 49 4.33 -13.92 -8.99
C THR A 49 3.03 -14.45 -9.59
N GLY A 50 3.08 -15.34 -10.59
CA GLY A 50 1.90 -15.78 -11.35
C GLY A 50 1.33 -14.75 -12.33
N ASP A 51 1.73 -13.47 -12.21
CA ASP A 51 1.19 -12.34 -12.97
C ASP A 51 2.28 -11.56 -13.74
N VAL A 52 1.87 -10.75 -14.72
CA VAL A 52 2.71 -9.83 -15.53
C VAL A 52 2.43 -8.35 -15.26
N ASN A 53 1.49 -8.05 -14.36
CA ASN A 53 1.12 -6.68 -14.02
C ASN A 53 2.31 -5.82 -13.57
N ILE A 54 2.19 -4.52 -13.83
CA ILE A 54 3.09 -3.53 -13.24
C ILE A 54 2.85 -3.57 -11.74
N ARG A 55 3.93 -3.75 -10.95
CA ARG A 55 3.81 -3.57 -9.51
C ARG A 55 3.50 -2.11 -9.24
N LYS A 56 2.44 -1.85 -8.47
CA LYS A 56 2.34 -0.56 -7.79
C LYS A 56 3.62 -0.40 -6.97
N ILE A 57 4.39 0.64 -7.24
CA ILE A 57 5.53 0.99 -6.39
C ILE A 57 4.90 1.38 -5.06
N PRO A 58 5.09 0.62 -3.98
CA PRO A 58 4.57 1.05 -2.69
C PRO A 58 5.23 2.39 -2.38
N GLY A 59 4.43 3.39 -2.04
CA GLY A 59 4.96 4.67 -1.56
C GLY A 59 5.84 4.48 -0.32
N ARG A 60 6.59 5.52 0.06
CA ARG A 60 7.41 5.48 1.26
C ARG A 60 6.57 5.03 2.47
N PRO A 61 7.00 4.03 3.25
CA PRO A 61 6.29 3.62 4.45
C PRO A 61 6.14 4.80 5.41
N SER A 62 4.93 5.03 5.93
CA SER A 62 4.68 6.07 6.93
C SER A 62 5.30 5.67 8.26
N VAL A 63 6.26 6.47 8.75
CA VAL A 63 6.91 6.28 10.06
C VAL A 63 5.90 6.48 11.19
N LYS A 64 5.24 7.66 11.24
CA LYS A 64 4.19 7.98 12.23
C LYS A 64 3.07 6.94 12.23
N GLY A 65 2.62 6.51 11.05
CA GLY A 65 1.58 5.49 10.93
C GLY A 65 1.99 4.12 11.46
N LYS A 66 3.28 3.74 11.35
CA LYS A 66 3.76 2.47 11.93
C LYS A 66 3.72 2.52 13.46
N ALA A 67 4.23 3.60 14.06
CA ALA A 67 4.21 3.81 15.49
C ALA A 67 2.78 3.83 16.04
N LEU A 68 1.88 4.60 15.42
CA LEU A 68 0.45 4.63 15.75
C LEU A 68 -0.18 3.23 15.79
N ARG A 69 0.04 2.40 14.77
CA ARG A 69 -0.54 1.04 14.73
C ARG A 69 0.01 0.10 15.80
N GLN A 70 1.21 0.34 16.31
CA GLN A 70 1.79 -0.45 17.40
C GLN A 70 1.24 0.00 18.75
N TRP A 71 1.01 1.31 18.92
CA TRP A 71 0.54 1.91 20.16
C TRP A 71 -0.98 1.76 20.38
N LEU A 72 -1.78 1.95 19.32
CA LEU A 72 -3.24 2.02 19.41
C LEU A 72 -3.94 0.82 20.08
N PRO A 73 -3.55 -0.45 19.83
CA PRO A 73 -4.26 -1.57 20.43
C PRO A 73 -4.24 -1.58 21.96
N SER A 74 -3.16 -1.11 22.58
CA SER A 74 -3.06 -0.98 24.03
C SER A 74 -3.86 0.24 24.50
N GLN A 75 -3.69 1.38 23.82
CA GLN A 75 -4.38 2.61 24.20
C GLN A 75 -5.90 2.47 24.17
N LEU A 76 -6.47 1.90 23.10
CA LEU A 76 -7.92 1.77 22.95
C LEU A 76 -8.54 0.80 23.96
N LYS A 77 -7.74 -0.16 24.48
CA LYS A 77 -8.20 -1.07 25.54
C LYS A 77 -8.19 -0.40 26.91
N SER A 78 -7.14 0.35 27.21
CA SER A 78 -7.00 1.05 28.50
C SER A 78 -7.93 2.26 28.60
N ASN A 79 -8.21 2.91 27.47
CA ASN A 79 -8.88 4.20 27.41
C ASN A 79 -9.98 4.22 26.33
N PRO A 80 -11.05 3.41 26.48
CA PRO A 80 -12.10 3.27 25.44
C PRO A 80 -12.97 4.51 25.26
N ASP A 81 -12.96 5.42 26.24
CA ASP A 81 -13.85 6.58 26.29
C ASP A 81 -13.20 7.88 25.84
N LEU A 82 -11.90 7.88 25.52
CA LEU A 82 -11.21 9.07 25.04
C LEU A 82 -11.69 9.49 23.66
N THR A 83 -11.72 10.80 23.47
CA THR A 83 -11.96 11.44 22.19
C THR A 83 -10.73 11.33 21.28
N LEU A 84 -10.90 11.61 19.98
CA LEU A 84 -9.78 11.58 19.04
C LEU A 84 -8.68 12.60 19.38
N SER A 85 -9.05 13.80 19.87
CA SER A 85 -8.10 14.82 20.33
C SER A 85 -7.24 14.28 21.47
N GLU A 86 -7.88 13.68 22.48
CA GLU A 86 -7.18 13.14 23.65
C GLU A 86 -6.27 11.96 23.28
N HIS A 87 -6.65 11.15 22.29
CA HIS A 87 -5.75 10.14 21.75
C HIS A 87 -4.56 10.75 21.01
N CYS A 88 -4.71 11.89 20.35
CA CYS A 88 -3.59 12.57 19.69
C CYS A 88 -2.62 13.15 20.71
N GLU A 89 -3.15 13.82 21.76
CA GLU A 89 -2.38 14.35 22.88
C GLU A 89 -1.61 13.22 23.59
N ALA A 90 -2.29 12.13 23.97
CA ALA A 90 -1.64 10.99 24.62
C ALA A 90 -0.55 10.32 23.75
N PHE A 91 -0.75 10.29 22.43
CA PHE A 91 0.25 9.75 21.51
C PHE A 91 1.49 10.65 21.40
N GLU A 92 1.29 11.97 21.41
CA GLU A 92 2.38 12.93 21.41
C GLU A 92 3.18 12.88 22.72
N ASP A 93 2.49 12.82 23.86
CA ASP A 93 3.11 12.73 25.18
C ASP A 93 3.99 11.48 25.33
N GLU A 94 3.52 10.33 24.84
CA GLU A 94 4.25 9.07 24.98
C GLU A 94 5.36 8.88 23.94
N THR A 95 5.16 9.38 22.72
CA THR A 95 6.07 9.07 21.58
C THR A 95 6.84 10.26 21.03
N GLY A 96 6.51 11.48 21.46
CA GLY A 96 7.08 12.74 20.93
C GLY A 96 6.67 13.04 19.48
N MET A 97 5.66 12.36 18.94
CA MET A 97 5.22 12.50 17.55
C MET A 97 3.80 13.04 17.45
N GLU A 98 3.66 14.28 17.00
CA GLU A 98 2.34 14.87 16.73
C GLU A 98 1.64 14.21 15.52
N VAL A 99 0.34 13.93 15.64
CA VAL A 99 -0.52 13.41 14.56
C VAL A 99 -1.88 14.11 14.59
N SER A 100 -2.45 14.33 13.40
CA SER A 100 -3.80 14.91 13.31
C SER A 100 -4.90 13.90 13.66
N GLU A 101 -6.06 14.40 14.12
CA GLU A 101 -7.24 13.57 14.37
C GLU A 101 -7.64 12.72 13.15
N ALA A 102 -7.52 13.27 11.94
CA ALA A 102 -7.79 12.53 10.71
C ALA A 102 -6.80 11.37 10.50
N THR A 103 -5.55 11.52 10.93
CA THR A 103 -4.56 10.44 10.92
C THR A 103 -4.86 9.40 11.99
N MET A 104 -5.26 9.84 13.18
CA MET A 104 -5.69 8.98 14.28
C MET A 104 -6.88 8.11 13.86
N SER A 105 -7.98 8.74 13.43
CA SER A 105 -9.20 8.08 12.94
C SER A 105 -8.91 7.07 11.84
N ARG A 106 -8.12 7.44 10.81
CA ARG A 106 -7.75 6.52 9.72
C ARG A 106 -6.95 5.31 10.19
N ASN A 107 -6.13 5.43 11.25
CA ASN A 107 -5.39 4.29 11.76
C ASN A 107 -6.25 3.40 12.65
N ILE A 108 -7.16 3.96 13.46
CA ILE A 108 -8.13 3.16 14.24
C ILE A 108 -9.03 2.36 13.31
N ALA A 109 -9.57 2.98 12.25
CA ALA A 109 -10.41 2.32 11.25
C ALA A 109 -9.71 1.18 10.47
N ARG A 110 -8.37 1.09 10.54
CA ARG A 110 -7.57 0.03 9.91
C ARG A 110 -7.22 -1.11 10.86
N LEU A 111 -7.53 -0.97 12.15
CA LEU A 111 -7.30 -2.04 13.12
C LEU A 111 -8.39 -3.12 12.97
N PRO A 112 -8.04 -4.39 13.19
CA PRO A 112 -9.06 -5.43 13.31
C PRO A 112 -9.89 -5.19 14.57
N GLY A 113 -11.23 -5.18 14.44
CA GLY A 113 -12.18 -4.97 15.53
C GLY A 113 -13.15 -3.80 15.31
N GLU A 114 -14.33 -3.88 15.90
CA GLU A 114 -15.33 -2.80 15.91
C GLU A 114 -14.99 -1.80 17.02
N TRP A 115 -14.15 -0.81 16.69
CA TRP A 115 -13.81 0.28 17.61
C TRP A 115 -14.83 1.41 17.44
N PRO A 116 -15.63 1.77 18.47
CA PRO A 116 -16.65 2.81 18.36
C PRO A 116 -15.97 4.18 18.16
N LEU A 117 -16.00 4.68 16.93
CA LEU A 117 -15.35 5.92 16.54
C LEU A 117 -16.34 7.08 16.49
N LYS A 118 -16.75 7.62 17.65
CA LYS A 118 -17.11 9.04 17.84
C LYS A 118 -17.48 9.33 19.29
N LYS A 119 -16.67 10.14 19.99
CA LYS A 119 -17.12 10.94 21.13
C LYS A 119 -16.67 12.37 20.90
N THR A 120 -17.63 13.27 20.71
CA THR A 120 -17.38 14.71 20.64
C THR A 120 -17.18 15.22 22.05
N ARG A 121 -16.22 16.15 22.26
CA ARG A 121 -16.13 16.90 23.53
C ARG A 121 -17.49 17.53 23.81
N THR A 122 -18.25 16.99 24.74
CA THR A 122 -19.30 17.76 25.40
C THR A 122 -18.59 18.85 26.19
N ALA A 123 -19.05 20.10 26.04
CA ALA A 123 -18.44 21.25 26.67
C ALA A 123 -18.22 21.02 28.17
N LYS A 124 -17.01 21.33 28.64
CA LYS A 124 -16.65 21.33 30.06
C LYS A 124 -17.61 22.28 30.79
N PRO A 125 -18.37 21.85 31.83
CA PRO A 125 -19.09 22.81 32.65
C PRO A 125 -18.06 23.64 33.44
N ALA A 126 -18.23 24.96 33.35
CA ALA A 126 -17.55 26.10 34.01
C ALA A 126 -16.18 25.86 34.65
#